data_AF-A0A0T0MLY7-F1
#
_entry.id   AF-A0A0T0MLY7-F1
#
_cell.length_a   1.000
_cell.length_b   1.000
_cell.length_c   1.000
_cell.angle_alpha   90.00
_cell.angle_beta   90.00
_cell.angle_gamma   90.00
#
_symmetry.space_group_name_H-M   'P 1'
#
loop_
_entity.id
_entity.type
_entity.pdbx_description
1 polymer ?
#
loop_
_entity_poly.entity_id
_entity_poly.type
_entity_poly.pdbx_seq_one_letter_code
_entity_poly.pdbx_strand_id
1 'polypeptide(L)'
;MKFNPPPNWPAPPEGFTPEPGWTPDPTLPAPPPGWQLWVEDDTVLPGETTEATRHYKQATTSFLVGVGVFLAGAISTIVTSNSNSGVIWWGGMIVGAIALVRAFTEYRAARKGGAPDLSGLAKGIVAVGVVAVLGTGVGAASSFVAAESLETGVGSCWTVDEDGMAEAVGCDSEHQFKAISEVSTPEECPDDLYLEADAESDVLCLQED
;
A
#
# COMPACT_ATOMS: atom_id res chain seq x y z
N MET A 1 37.29 20.52 11.83
CA MET A 1 37.66 19.95 13.14
C MET A 1 36.43 20.04 14.03
N LYS A 2 35.94 18.92 14.53
CA LYS A 2 34.71 18.82 15.31
C LYS A 2 35.02 18.62 16.79
N PHE A 3 34.20 19.22 17.65
CA PHE A 3 34.30 19.08 19.10
C PHE A 3 33.69 17.75 19.56
N ASN A 4 34.47 16.95 20.29
CA ASN A 4 34.10 15.63 20.82
C ASN A 4 34.04 15.67 22.37
N PRO A 5 32.89 16.06 22.95
CA PRO A 5 32.74 16.12 24.40
C PRO A 5 32.77 14.70 25.00
N PRO A 6 33.53 14.45 26.07
CA PRO A 6 33.51 13.16 26.74
C PRO A 6 32.16 12.91 27.44
N PRO A 7 31.78 11.64 27.68
CA PRO A 7 30.44 11.29 28.19
C PRO A 7 30.11 11.84 29.59
N ASN A 8 31.14 12.21 30.36
CA ASN A 8 31.01 12.81 31.70
C ASN A 8 30.84 14.33 31.67
N TRP A 9 30.85 14.96 30.50
CA TRP A 9 30.61 16.40 30.33
C TRP A 9 29.14 16.66 29.99
N PRO A 10 28.61 17.84 30.35
CA PRO A 10 27.31 18.26 29.86
C PRO A 10 27.35 18.37 28.33
N ALA A 11 26.23 18.00 27.69
CA ALA A 11 26.10 18.13 26.25
C ALA A 11 26.23 19.61 25.84
N PRO A 12 27.09 19.94 24.86
CA PRO A 12 27.22 21.31 24.38
C PRO A 12 25.93 21.75 23.66
N PRO A 13 25.64 23.06 23.62
CA PRO A 13 24.54 23.58 22.81
C PRO A 13 24.66 23.19 21.33
N GLU A 14 23.54 23.05 20.64
CA GLU A 14 23.54 22.78 19.19
C GLU A 14 24.32 23.88 18.45
N GLY A 15 25.26 23.47 17.59
CA GLY A 15 26.10 24.39 16.81
C GLY A 15 27.28 25.01 17.56
N PHE A 16 27.62 24.54 18.77
CA PHE A 16 28.79 25.01 19.50
C PHE A 16 30.08 24.82 18.68
N THR A 17 30.69 25.94 18.32
CA THR A 17 31.99 26.00 17.63
C THR A 17 32.87 26.98 18.40
N PRO A 18 33.83 26.50 19.21
CA PRO A 18 34.67 27.40 19.98
C PRO A 18 35.75 28.05 19.14
N GLU A 19 36.23 29.19 19.61
CA GLU A 19 37.28 29.97 18.95
C GLU A 19 38.65 29.26 19.00
N PRO A 20 39.57 29.59 18.07
CA PRO A 20 40.96 29.12 18.12
C PRO A 20 41.62 29.49 19.45
N GLY A 21 41.88 28.51 20.32
CA GLY A 21 42.48 28.71 21.65
C GLY A 21 41.55 28.48 22.84
N TRP A 22 40.29 28.07 22.60
CA TRP A 22 39.39 27.69 23.69
C TRP A 22 39.94 26.53 24.53
N THR A 23 39.82 26.68 25.85
CA THR A 23 40.09 25.63 26.84
C THR A 23 38.82 25.33 27.64
N PRO A 24 38.60 24.06 28.02
CA PRO A 24 37.44 23.68 28.83
C PRO A 24 37.46 24.38 30.19
N ASP A 25 36.27 24.67 30.71
CA ASP A 25 36.10 25.23 32.05
C ASP A 25 36.79 24.32 33.09
N PRO A 26 37.64 24.86 33.98
CA PRO A 26 38.34 24.08 35.02
C PRO A 26 37.42 23.29 35.96
N THR A 27 36.15 23.66 36.05
CA THR A 27 35.14 22.96 36.87
C THR A 27 34.66 21.64 36.23
N LEU A 28 34.91 21.44 34.93
CA LEU A 28 34.57 20.20 34.24
C LEU A 28 35.52 19.07 34.67
N PRO A 29 35.01 17.84 34.82
CA PRO A 29 35.85 16.70 35.17
C PRO A 29 36.90 16.45 34.08
N ALA A 30 38.09 16.01 34.47
CA ALA A 30 39.17 15.74 33.52
C ALA A 30 38.71 14.70 32.46
N PRO A 31 39.10 14.88 31.19
CA PRO A 31 38.81 13.90 30.16
C PRO A 31 39.57 12.59 30.44
N PRO A 32 39.03 11.44 29.99
CA PRO A 32 39.72 10.16 30.12
C PRO A 32 41.11 10.17 29.45
N PRO A 33 42.07 9.36 29.94
CA PRO A 33 43.39 9.25 29.31
C PRO A 33 43.28 8.89 27.82
N GLY A 34 43.95 9.67 26.96
CA GLY A 34 43.96 9.47 25.50
C GLY A 34 42.75 10.05 24.75
N TRP A 35 41.85 10.78 25.43
CA TRP A 35 40.70 11.39 24.78
C TRP A 35 41.09 12.57 23.87
N GLN A 36 40.58 12.57 22.64
CA GLN A 36 40.76 13.66 21.69
C GLN A 36 39.50 14.52 21.68
N LEU A 37 39.61 15.74 22.22
CA LEU A 37 38.53 16.74 22.20
C LEU A 37 38.27 17.29 20.79
N TRP A 38 39.26 17.20 19.92
CA TRP A 38 39.23 17.68 18.55
C TRP A 38 39.48 16.52 17.61
N VAL A 39 38.47 16.21 16.80
CA VAL A 39 38.56 15.16 15.77
C VAL A 39 38.34 15.78 14.39
N GLU A 40 38.75 15.07 13.34
CA GLU A 40 38.46 15.46 11.97
C GLU A 40 36.94 15.43 11.75
N ASP A 41 36.41 16.32 10.89
CA ASP A 41 34.96 16.45 10.68
C ASP A 41 34.34 15.16 10.14
N ASP A 42 35.14 14.34 9.44
CA ASP A 42 34.75 13.04 8.90
C ASP A 42 34.64 11.95 9.98
N THR A 43 35.02 12.24 11.23
CA THR A 43 34.98 11.28 12.35
C THR A 43 33.57 11.21 12.95
N VAL A 44 32.94 10.04 12.85
CA VAL A 44 31.62 9.76 13.45
C VAL A 44 31.76 9.59 14.97
N LEU A 45 31.10 10.46 15.75
CA LEU A 45 31.17 10.39 17.21
C LEU A 45 30.15 9.40 17.80
N PRO A 46 30.48 8.76 18.94
CA PRO A 46 29.53 7.92 19.66
C PRO A 46 28.31 8.75 20.11
N GLY A 47 27.12 8.38 19.64
CA GLY A 47 25.85 9.08 19.96
C GLY A 47 25.40 10.09 18.90
N GLU A 48 26.22 10.37 17.88
CA GLU A 48 25.83 11.19 16.75
C GLU A 48 24.96 10.37 15.78
N THR A 49 23.65 10.63 15.79
CA THR A 49 22.77 10.06 14.77
C THR A 49 22.98 10.84 13.47
N THR A 50 23.68 10.26 12.50
CA THR A 50 23.86 10.89 11.19
C THR A 50 22.48 11.17 10.55
N GLU A 51 22.37 12.22 9.75
CA GLU A 51 21.13 12.52 8.99
C GLU A 51 20.65 11.29 8.22
N ALA A 52 21.59 10.51 7.66
CA ALA A 52 21.31 9.24 7.00
C ALA A 52 20.56 8.23 7.89
N THR A 53 20.88 8.16 9.18
CA THR A 53 20.23 7.25 10.14
C THR A 53 18.83 7.74 10.51
N ARG A 54 18.64 9.06 10.62
CA ARG A 54 17.31 9.68 10.84
C ARG A 54 16.40 9.46 9.63
N HIS A 55 16.92 9.70 8.42
CA HIS A 55 16.21 9.46 7.16
C HIS A 55 15.86 7.98 6.98
N TYR A 56 16.74 7.06 7.36
CA TYR A 56 16.48 5.62 7.28
C TYR A 56 15.30 5.16 8.17
N LYS A 57 15.24 5.63 9.43
CA LYS A 57 14.13 5.31 10.33
C LYS A 57 12.81 5.88 9.80
N GLN A 58 12.82 7.12 9.31
CA GLN A 58 11.64 7.78 8.76
C GLN A 58 11.13 7.10 7.48
N ALA A 59 12.02 6.65 6.59
CA ALA A 59 11.67 5.90 5.38
C ALA A 59 11.07 4.52 5.70
N THR A 60 11.61 3.83 6.70
CA THR A 60 11.11 2.50 7.10
C THR A 60 9.71 2.60 7.73
N THR A 61 9.50 3.59 8.61
CA THR A 61 8.19 3.81 9.24
C THR A 61 7.13 4.23 8.23
N SER A 62 7.45 5.15 7.31
CA SER A 62 6.51 5.57 6.27
C SER A 62 6.15 4.43 5.30
N PHE A 63 7.10 3.56 4.97
CA PHE A 63 6.83 2.34 4.20
C PHE A 63 5.84 1.42 4.92
N LEU A 64 6.03 1.16 6.22
CA LEU A 64 5.13 0.31 7.00
C LEU A 64 3.72 0.89 7.13
N VAL A 65 3.61 2.21 7.31
CA VAL A 65 2.32 2.91 7.30
C VAL A 65 1.65 2.76 5.92
N GLY A 66 2.40 2.93 4.84
CA GLY A 66 1.90 2.76 3.47
C GLY A 66 1.38 1.34 3.21
N VAL A 67 2.11 0.31 3.65
CA VAL A 67 1.66 -1.09 3.58
C VAL A 67 0.37 -1.31 4.38
N GLY A 68 0.29 -0.77 5.60
CA GLY A 68 -0.91 -0.88 6.43
C GLY A 68 -2.15 -0.24 5.79
N VAL A 69 -2.00 0.96 5.23
CA VAL A 69 -3.08 1.66 4.51
C VAL A 69 -3.51 0.89 3.27
N PHE A 70 -2.56 0.37 2.48
CA PHE A 70 -2.88 -0.43 1.29
C PHE A 70 -3.62 -1.71 1.66
N LEU A 71 -3.17 -2.45 2.69
CA LEU A 71 -3.83 -3.69 3.10
C LEU A 71 -5.22 -3.44 3.70
N ALA A 72 -5.39 -2.40 4.53
CA ALA A 72 -6.72 -2.01 5.01
C ALA A 72 -7.64 -1.63 3.84
N GLY A 73 -7.09 -0.87 2.89
CA GLY A 73 -7.66 -0.51 1.60
C GLY A 73 -7.57 -1.61 0.54
N ALA A 74 -7.29 -2.87 0.88
CA ALA A 74 -7.51 -4.07 0.06
C ALA A 74 -8.46 -5.07 0.75
N ILE A 75 -8.50 -5.08 2.08
CA ILE A 75 -9.36 -5.98 2.86
C ILE A 75 -10.82 -5.55 2.80
N SER A 76 -11.14 -4.27 2.98
CA SER A 76 -12.55 -3.85 2.89
C SER A 76 -13.14 -3.77 1.46
N THR A 77 -12.41 -3.97 0.34
CA THR A 77 -13.01 -4.25 -0.98
C THR A 77 -13.58 -5.64 -0.92
N ILE A 78 -12.80 -6.58 -0.37
CA ILE A 78 -13.23 -7.97 -0.20
C ILE A 78 -14.46 -8.02 0.72
N VAL A 79 -14.46 -7.26 1.82
CA VAL A 79 -15.58 -7.27 2.79
C VAL A 79 -16.79 -6.47 2.30
N THR A 80 -16.61 -5.42 1.48
CA THR A 80 -17.70 -4.56 0.98
C THR A 80 -18.12 -4.92 -0.44
N SER A 81 -17.60 -6.01 -1.02
CA SER A 81 -18.03 -6.56 -2.32
C SER A 81 -19.53 -6.90 -2.38
N ASN A 82 -20.20 -6.95 -1.24
CA ASN A 82 -21.63 -7.21 -1.11
C ASN A 82 -22.47 -5.93 -0.93
N SER A 83 -21.93 -4.72 -1.19
CA SER A 83 -22.65 -3.45 -0.97
C SER A 83 -22.26 -2.38 -1.99
N ASN A 84 -23.25 -1.86 -2.72
CA ASN A 84 -23.18 -0.91 -3.85
C ASN A 84 -22.56 0.49 -3.58
N SER A 85 -21.43 0.61 -2.87
CA SER A 85 -20.75 1.89 -2.57
C SER A 85 -19.32 1.96 -3.14
N GLY A 86 -19.19 1.74 -4.45
CA GLY A 86 -17.92 1.50 -5.15
C GLY A 86 -16.91 2.67 -5.30
N VAL A 87 -17.19 3.88 -4.80
CA VAL A 87 -16.35 5.07 -5.13
C VAL A 87 -15.33 5.44 -4.04
N ILE A 88 -15.58 5.10 -2.77
CA ILE A 88 -14.71 5.54 -1.65
C ILE A 88 -13.46 4.64 -1.51
N TRP A 89 -13.44 3.49 -2.18
CA TRP A 89 -12.51 2.40 -1.89
C TRP A 89 -11.17 2.45 -2.64
N TRP A 90 -11.16 2.97 -3.87
CA TRP A 90 -9.93 3.12 -4.67
C TRP A 90 -8.94 4.14 -4.09
N GLY A 91 -9.42 5.09 -3.27
CA GLY A 91 -8.59 6.10 -2.64
C GLY A 91 -7.49 5.50 -1.77
N GLY A 92 -7.79 4.43 -1.03
CA GLY A 92 -6.81 3.73 -0.19
C GLY A 92 -5.70 3.06 -1.00
N MET A 93 -6.06 2.35 -2.07
CA MET A 93 -5.09 1.69 -2.95
C MET A 93 -4.23 2.68 -3.72
N ILE A 94 -4.81 3.76 -4.27
CA ILE A 94 -4.05 4.78 -5.01
C ILE A 94 -3.08 5.51 -4.08
N VAL A 95 -3.54 5.93 -2.89
CA VAL A 95 -2.68 6.58 -1.90
C VAL A 95 -1.58 5.63 -1.40
N GLY A 96 -1.92 4.36 -1.17
CA GLY A 96 -0.96 3.32 -0.80
C GLY A 96 0.10 3.10 -1.88
N ALA A 97 -0.29 3.00 -3.15
CA ALA A 97 0.63 2.85 -4.28
C ALA A 97 1.57 4.05 -4.43
N ILE A 98 1.04 5.28 -4.33
CA ILE A 98 1.85 6.51 -4.37
C ILE A 98 2.85 6.53 -3.21
N ALA A 99 2.44 6.14 -2.01
CA ALA A 99 3.32 6.06 -0.84
C ALA A 99 4.44 5.02 -1.04
N LEU A 100 4.13 3.85 -1.60
CA LEU A 100 5.11 2.80 -1.91
C LEU A 100 6.13 3.27 -2.96
N VAL A 101 5.68 3.94 -4.03
CA VAL A 101 6.56 4.51 -5.05
C VAL A 101 7.49 5.56 -4.44
N ARG A 102 6.95 6.47 -3.61
CA ARG A 102 7.76 7.48 -2.92
C ARG A 102 8.82 6.83 -2.02
N ALA A 103 8.43 5.88 -1.16
CA ALA A 103 9.35 5.17 -0.29
C ALA A 103 10.47 4.46 -1.08
N PHE A 104 10.15 3.86 -2.23
CA PHE A 104 11.14 3.23 -3.09
C PHE A 104 12.11 4.24 -3.73
N THR A 105 11.59 5.39 -4.20
CA THR A 105 12.44 6.45 -4.77
C THR A 105 13.41 7.03 -3.75
N GLU A 106 12.96 7.25 -2.51
CA GLU A 106 13.80 7.72 -1.40
C GLU A 106 14.86 6.69 -1.02
N TYR A 107 14.48 5.41 -0.90
CA TYR A 107 15.45 4.34 -0.62
C TYR A 107 16.53 4.26 -1.72
N ARG A 108 16.14 4.35 -3.00
CA ARG A 108 17.10 4.32 -4.11
C ARG A 108 18.02 5.54 -4.10
N ALA A 109 17.51 6.72 -3.77
CA ALA A 109 18.32 7.93 -3.63
C ALA A 109 19.33 7.78 -2.48
N ALA A 110 18.89 7.26 -1.31
CA ALA A 110 19.77 7.01 -0.17
C ALA A 110 20.89 5.99 -0.51
N ARG A 111 20.58 4.93 -1.27
CA ARG A 111 21.57 3.95 -1.72
C ARG A 111 22.61 4.55 -2.66
N LYS A 112 22.22 5.47 -3.56
CA LYS A 112 23.16 6.21 -4.40
C LYS A 112 24.08 7.14 -3.58
N GLY A 113 23.59 7.65 -2.45
CA GLY A 113 24.35 8.48 -1.51
C GLY A 113 25.26 7.71 -0.55
N GLY A 114 25.40 6.38 -0.70
CA GLY A 114 26.28 5.56 0.14
C GLY A 114 25.64 5.03 1.42
N ALA A 115 24.32 5.13 1.58
CA ALA A 115 23.65 4.55 2.74
C ALA A 115 23.85 3.01 2.80
N PRO A 116 24.06 2.44 4.01
CA PRO A 116 24.20 1.00 4.19
C PRO A 116 22.94 0.27 3.72
N ASP A 117 23.12 -0.98 3.32
CA ASP A 117 22.01 -1.82 2.88
C ASP A 117 21.08 -2.17 4.07
N LEU A 118 19.83 -2.51 3.76
CA LEU A 118 18.84 -2.97 4.74
C LEU A 118 19.40 -4.17 5.51
N SER A 119 19.18 -4.18 6.83
CA SER A 119 19.50 -5.36 7.64
C SER A 119 18.67 -6.56 7.19
N GLY A 120 19.15 -7.79 7.43
CA GLY A 120 18.48 -9.00 6.99
C GLY A 120 17.02 -9.10 7.43
N LEU A 121 16.71 -8.65 8.65
CA LEU A 121 15.35 -8.58 9.18
C LEU A 121 14.48 -7.55 8.44
N ALA A 122 15.03 -6.37 8.15
CA ALA A 122 14.31 -5.32 7.41
C ALA A 122 14.02 -5.75 5.95
N LYS A 123 14.96 -6.45 5.30
CA LYS A 123 14.75 -7.04 3.97
C LYS A 123 13.59 -8.05 3.99
N GLY A 124 13.53 -8.90 5.01
CA GLY A 124 12.45 -9.87 5.18
C GLY A 124 11.08 -9.20 5.28
N ILE A 125 10.96 -8.16 6.10
CA ILE A 125 9.70 -7.42 6.28
C ILE A 125 9.26 -6.75 4.97
N VAL A 126 10.19 -6.10 4.25
CA VAL A 126 9.88 -5.47 2.96
C VAL A 126 9.43 -6.52 1.93
N ALA A 127 10.11 -7.66 1.85
CA ALA A 127 9.74 -8.73 0.94
C ALA A 127 8.33 -9.26 1.23
N VAL A 128 8.00 -9.50 2.50
CA VAL A 128 6.65 -9.93 2.91
C VAL A 128 5.60 -8.87 2.55
N GLY A 129 5.87 -7.60 2.81
CA GLY A 129 4.98 -6.50 2.46
C GLY A 129 4.70 -6.41 0.96
N VAL A 130 5.74 -6.55 0.12
CA VAL A 130 5.61 -6.56 -1.35
C VAL A 130 4.80 -7.76 -1.83
N VAL A 131 5.07 -8.95 -1.30
CA VAL A 131 4.32 -10.16 -1.66
C VAL A 131 2.85 -10.02 -1.26
N ALA A 132 2.55 -9.45 -0.09
CA ALA A 132 1.19 -9.20 0.34
C ALA A 132 0.45 -8.22 -0.59
N VAL A 133 1.11 -7.11 -0.97
CA VAL A 133 0.56 -6.10 -1.90
C VAL A 133 0.32 -6.68 -3.30
N LEU A 134 1.28 -7.44 -3.84
CA LEU A 134 1.15 -8.07 -5.15
C LEU A 134 0.08 -9.18 -5.14
N GLY A 135 0.03 -9.99 -4.08
CA GLY A 135 -0.95 -11.05 -3.94
C GLY A 135 -2.39 -10.52 -3.89
N THR A 136 -2.64 -9.47 -3.10
CA THR A 136 -3.97 -8.84 -3.04
C THR A 136 -4.30 -8.08 -4.32
N GLY A 137 -3.33 -7.41 -4.94
CA GLY A 137 -3.50 -6.72 -6.23
C GLY A 137 -3.89 -7.66 -7.37
N VAL A 138 -3.28 -8.85 -7.45
CA VAL A 138 -3.65 -9.87 -8.45
C VAL A 138 -5.06 -10.40 -8.22
N GLY A 139 -5.44 -10.70 -6.97
CA GLY A 139 -6.79 -11.18 -6.65
C GLY A 139 -7.88 -10.18 -7.03
N ALA A 140 -7.68 -8.91 -6.70
CA ALA A 140 -8.62 -7.83 -7.05
C ALA A 140 -8.69 -7.56 -8.56
N ALA A 141 -7.58 -7.69 -9.29
CA ALA A 141 -7.59 -7.54 -10.74
C ALA A 141 -8.30 -8.72 -11.43
N SER A 142 -8.11 -9.95 -10.96
CA SER A 142 -8.77 -11.13 -11.54
C SER A 142 -10.29 -11.10 -11.38
N SER A 143 -10.81 -10.59 -10.25
CA SER A 143 -12.26 -10.43 -10.08
C SER A 143 -12.84 -9.35 -11.01
N PHE A 144 -12.07 -8.31 -11.32
CA PHE A 144 -12.51 -7.26 -12.23
C PHE A 144 -12.54 -7.73 -13.69
N VAL A 145 -11.53 -8.51 -14.12
CA VAL A 145 -11.51 -9.11 -15.47
C VAL A 145 -12.63 -10.14 -15.64
N ALA A 146 -12.93 -10.92 -14.60
CA ALA A 146 -14.09 -11.81 -14.62
C ALA A 146 -15.41 -11.01 -14.74
N ALA A 147 -15.55 -9.90 -14.00
CA ALA A 147 -16.74 -9.05 -14.07
C ALA A 147 -16.91 -8.31 -15.42
N GLU A 148 -15.83 -7.88 -16.07
CA GLU A 148 -15.88 -7.21 -17.40
C GLU A 148 -16.15 -8.17 -18.57
N SER A 149 -16.07 -9.50 -18.35
CA SER A 149 -16.23 -10.49 -19.42
C SER A 149 -17.57 -11.25 -19.41
N LEU A 150 -18.47 -10.91 -18.48
CA LEU A 150 -19.82 -11.47 -18.47
C LEU A 150 -20.65 -10.75 -19.53
N GLU A 151 -20.82 -11.38 -20.70
CA GLU A 151 -21.74 -10.92 -21.71
C GLU A 151 -23.16 -10.97 -21.13
N THR A 152 -23.88 -9.84 -21.10
CA THR A 152 -25.24 -9.75 -20.55
C THR A 152 -26.32 -9.96 -21.62
N GLY A 153 -25.99 -10.58 -22.75
CA GLY A 153 -26.87 -10.75 -23.91
C GLY A 153 -27.44 -12.17 -24.06
N VAL A 154 -28.00 -12.47 -25.23
CA VAL A 154 -28.49 -13.81 -25.58
C VAL A 154 -27.37 -14.85 -25.44
N GLY A 155 -27.62 -15.92 -24.68
CA GLY A 155 -26.66 -16.99 -24.35
C GLY A 155 -25.99 -16.84 -22.99
N SER A 156 -26.21 -15.73 -22.29
CA SER A 156 -25.70 -15.49 -20.92
C SER A 156 -26.43 -16.33 -19.87
N CYS A 157 -25.76 -16.62 -18.76
CA CYS A 157 -26.29 -17.42 -17.67
C CYS A 157 -26.47 -16.56 -16.41
N TRP A 158 -27.52 -16.85 -15.66
CA TRP A 158 -27.98 -16.02 -14.55
C TRP A 158 -28.34 -16.86 -13.33
N THR A 159 -28.12 -16.29 -12.16
CA THR A 159 -28.63 -16.83 -10.89
C THR A 159 -29.43 -15.74 -10.19
N VAL A 160 -30.41 -16.15 -9.38
CA VAL A 160 -31.18 -15.24 -8.53
C VAL A 160 -30.76 -15.48 -7.09
N ASP A 161 -30.39 -14.41 -6.38
CA ASP A 161 -29.99 -14.48 -4.98
C ASP A 161 -31.20 -14.57 -4.02
N GLU A 162 -30.93 -14.66 -2.71
CA GLU A 162 -31.98 -14.75 -1.68
C GLU A 162 -32.85 -13.48 -1.61
N ASP A 163 -32.35 -12.35 -2.10
CA ASP A 163 -33.03 -11.06 -2.13
C ASP A 163 -33.84 -10.87 -3.44
N GLY A 164 -33.80 -11.83 -4.36
CA GLY A 164 -34.54 -11.83 -5.63
C GLY A 164 -33.86 -11.03 -6.74
N MET A 165 -32.57 -10.71 -6.58
CA MET A 165 -31.78 -9.98 -7.59
C MET A 165 -31.11 -10.97 -8.54
N ALA A 166 -31.22 -10.71 -9.84
CA ALA A 166 -30.58 -11.52 -10.86
C ALA A 166 -29.14 -11.05 -11.11
N GLU A 167 -28.19 -11.96 -11.05
CA GLU A 167 -26.77 -11.72 -11.30
C GLU A 167 -26.28 -12.57 -12.48
N ALA A 168 -25.59 -11.93 -13.42
CA ALA A 168 -24.95 -12.63 -14.53
C ALA A 168 -23.77 -13.46 -14.00
N VAL A 169 -23.68 -14.72 -14.42
CA VAL A 169 -22.63 -15.67 -14.02
C VAL A 169 -22.09 -16.40 -15.24
N GLY A 170 -20.90 -17.00 -15.10
CA GLY A 170 -20.34 -17.83 -16.17
C GLY A 170 -21.16 -19.11 -16.35
N CYS A 171 -21.49 -19.48 -17.58
CA CYS A 171 -22.25 -20.71 -17.86
C CYS A 171 -21.52 -22.02 -17.46
N ASP A 172 -20.22 -21.95 -17.19
CA ASP A 172 -19.46 -23.08 -16.62
C ASP A 172 -19.64 -23.24 -15.10
N SER A 173 -20.30 -22.29 -14.44
CA SER A 173 -20.60 -22.30 -13.01
C SER A 173 -22.08 -22.62 -12.74
N GLU A 174 -22.44 -22.85 -11.47
CA GLU A 174 -23.83 -23.10 -11.08
C GLU A 174 -24.70 -21.88 -11.44
N HIS A 175 -25.72 -22.11 -12.26
CA HIS A 175 -26.67 -21.09 -12.73
C HIS A 175 -28.07 -21.70 -12.76
N GLN A 176 -29.07 -20.85 -12.67
CA GLN A 176 -30.49 -21.26 -12.64
C GLN A 176 -31.18 -20.96 -13.96
N PHE A 177 -30.73 -19.92 -14.66
CA PHE A 177 -31.38 -19.42 -15.85
C PHE A 177 -30.39 -19.12 -16.95
N LYS A 178 -30.87 -19.18 -18.19
CA LYS A 178 -30.14 -18.84 -19.40
C LYS A 178 -30.95 -17.88 -20.26
N ALA A 179 -30.31 -16.81 -20.72
CA ALA A 179 -30.92 -15.88 -21.66
C ALA A 179 -31.02 -16.53 -23.05
N ILE A 180 -32.24 -16.70 -23.56
CA ILE A 180 -32.49 -17.41 -24.82
C ILE A 180 -32.84 -16.47 -25.97
N SER A 181 -33.36 -15.27 -25.66
CA SER A 181 -33.75 -14.28 -26.65
C SER A 181 -33.82 -12.88 -26.06
N GLU A 182 -33.74 -11.89 -26.93
CA GLU A 182 -33.92 -10.48 -26.62
C GLU A 182 -35.12 -9.97 -27.41
N VAL A 183 -36.07 -9.35 -26.73
CA VAL A 183 -37.36 -8.91 -27.28
C VAL A 183 -37.66 -7.48 -26.83
N SER A 184 -38.50 -6.76 -27.56
CA SER A 184 -38.81 -5.36 -27.21
C SER A 184 -39.92 -5.22 -26.16
N THR A 185 -40.67 -6.28 -25.88
CA THR A 185 -41.70 -6.28 -24.83
C THR A 185 -41.69 -7.59 -24.03
N PRO A 186 -41.92 -7.56 -22.70
CA PRO A 186 -41.89 -8.77 -21.87
C PRO A 186 -42.92 -9.84 -22.26
N GLU A 187 -44.04 -9.42 -22.88
CA GLU A 187 -45.13 -10.30 -23.34
C GLU A 187 -44.70 -11.24 -24.47
N GLU A 188 -43.56 -10.98 -25.10
CA GLU A 188 -42.99 -11.83 -26.16
C GLU A 188 -42.13 -12.97 -25.61
N CYS A 189 -41.90 -13.03 -24.29
CA CYS A 189 -41.13 -14.08 -23.67
C CYS A 189 -41.92 -15.40 -23.51
N PRO A 190 -41.32 -16.57 -23.81
CA PRO A 190 -42.03 -17.85 -23.78
C PRO A 190 -42.53 -18.29 -22.40
N ASP A 191 -41.76 -17.98 -21.35
CA ASP A 191 -41.93 -18.53 -19.99
C ASP A 191 -42.27 -17.44 -18.95
N ASP A 192 -42.74 -16.26 -19.38
CA ASP A 192 -43.02 -15.07 -18.54
C ASP A 192 -41.84 -14.60 -17.63
N LEU A 193 -40.64 -15.17 -17.82
CA LEU A 193 -39.45 -14.87 -17.05
C LEU A 193 -38.51 -13.98 -17.87
N TYR A 194 -38.23 -12.78 -17.36
CA TYR A 194 -37.45 -11.79 -18.08
C TYR A 194 -36.64 -10.87 -17.17
N LEU A 195 -35.62 -10.24 -17.76
CA LEU A 195 -34.83 -9.16 -17.17
C LEU A 195 -34.92 -7.92 -18.06
N GLU A 196 -35.17 -6.78 -17.44
CA GLU A 196 -35.12 -5.47 -18.11
C GLU A 196 -33.67 -4.98 -18.08
N ALA A 197 -33.06 -4.72 -19.24
CA ALA A 197 -31.70 -4.21 -19.30
C ALA A 197 -31.67 -2.69 -19.06
N ASP A 198 -30.76 -2.21 -18.21
CA ASP A 198 -30.70 -0.80 -17.77
C ASP A 198 -30.37 0.23 -18.87
N ALA A 199 -29.95 -0.20 -20.06
CA ALA A 199 -29.34 0.69 -21.07
C ALA A 199 -30.09 0.79 -22.42
N GLU A 200 -30.87 -0.21 -22.80
CA GLU A 200 -31.62 -0.25 -24.05
C GLU A 200 -33.00 -0.82 -23.76
N SER A 201 -34.03 -0.39 -24.50
CA SER A 201 -35.46 -0.73 -24.27
C SER A 201 -35.80 -2.21 -24.54
N ASP A 202 -34.82 -3.08 -24.44
CA ASP A 202 -34.89 -4.48 -24.79
C ASP A 202 -34.90 -5.33 -23.51
N VAL A 203 -35.65 -6.43 -23.59
CA VAL A 203 -35.99 -7.34 -22.52
C VAL A 203 -35.35 -8.68 -22.82
N LEU A 204 -34.58 -9.20 -21.88
CA LEU A 204 -33.94 -10.51 -21.98
C LEU A 204 -34.89 -11.58 -21.47
N CYS A 205 -35.32 -12.49 -22.34
CA CYS A 205 -36.11 -13.64 -21.94
C CYS A 205 -35.20 -14.73 -21.39
N LEU A 206 -35.55 -15.21 -20.20
CA LEU A 206 -34.83 -16.24 -19.48
C LEU A 206 -35.56 -17.59 -19.58
N GLN A 207 -34.78 -18.66 -19.56
CA GLN A 207 -35.26 -20.04 -19.46
C GLN A 207 -34.49 -20.75 -18.35
N GLU A 208 -35.18 -21.55 -17.53
CA GLU A 208 -34.53 -22.44 -16.56
C GLU A 208 -33.64 -23.46 -17.27
N ASP A 209 -32.39 -23.61 -16.83
CA ASP A 209 -31.43 -24.60 -17.36
C ASP A 209 -31.41 -25.90 -16.52
#